data_AF-A0A6G0UW97-F1
#
_entry.id   AF-A0A6G0UW97-F1
#
_cell.length_a   1.000
_cell.length_b   1.000
_cell.length_c   1.000
_cell.angle_alpha   90.00
_cell.angle_beta   90.00
_cell.angle_gamma   90.00
#
_symmetry.space_group_name_H-M   'P 1'
#
loop_
_entity.id
_entity.type
_entity.pdbx_description
1 polymer ?
#
loop_
_entity_poly.entity_id
_entity_poly.type
_entity_poly.pdbx_seq_one_letter_code
_entity_poly.pdbx_strand_id
1 'polypeptide(L)'
;MTEEQDARAELKERFFGFLEKLEGREATLQLYEKNTLSVKFLAMQANGNHYIVENLKTPTGVMEHAMESYFERVLKECGYLADMYMLDFFVESLWEKLPVSWRSFYESQLNRVEDRRELVDFVKWILRRPNGEKKDKVEFLPSEPEPLSMTALRNVVHIVCLKQWKPIGKPSEVLSLVGLKKGSPELNSDNSFTNLKTVLPSSLRLKIKNKKEHEITRIVDVVKILLESLNVEVEEIVDIGAGIGHLSRILSLLLPERKVSTIEGDADLVDKASKIDEKITKNKKYLDKAKEGKSEFLPLQRKALFIKNEEEISCFEGRNLFLTGLHTCGDFSATIVKHFVANSDAKILLHFGCCYHKLNGGKDKIFKDVYENSEKYQETSQGFPLSKLFSKLKLSYAAREIACFGHEQFIQKLTESLDKKVMFVNSYRAIFEWIILDCPENPAEVEDPYRHKGLRGFRGAESMDFWKYTVEALRDQPEMKEKFDKIIEKRPYLKNKVEEMIEKESFKVLILYTFRLLIAPVVEALVLRDREQFLKEQGIKNTFLFPLFDPMLSPRNVALVSWRA
;
A
#
# COMPACT_ATOMS: atom_id res chain seq x y z
N MET A 1 -35.62 16.10 -27.87
CA MET A 1 -34.47 16.41 -27.00
C MET A 1 -33.65 17.42 -27.77
N THR A 2 -33.63 18.63 -27.24
CA THR A 2 -33.72 19.91 -27.96
C THR A 2 -32.35 20.55 -28.11
N GLU A 3 -32.13 21.35 -29.16
CA GLU A 3 -30.86 22.04 -29.50
C GLU A 3 -30.13 22.70 -28.30
N GLU A 4 -30.85 23.05 -27.23
CA GLU A 4 -30.28 23.55 -25.97
C GLU A 4 -29.42 22.52 -25.22
N GLN A 5 -29.74 21.22 -25.32
CA GLN A 5 -28.95 20.13 -24.74
C GLN A 5 -27.62 19.94 -25.50
N ASP A 6 -27.65 20.05 -26.83
CA ASP A 6 -26.45 19.97 -27.67
C ASP A 6 -25.56 21.21 -27.47
N ALA A 7 -26.14 22.41 -27.40
CA ALA A 7 -25.41 23.62 -27.07
C ALA A 7 -24.78 23.56 -25.66
N ARG A 8 -25.47 22.98 -24.67
CA ARG A 8 -24.91 22.74 -23.33
C ARG A 8 -23.79 21.71 -23.35
N ALA A 9 -23.89 20.68 -24.18
CA ALA A 9 -22.84 19.67 -24.33
C ALA A 9 -21.59 20.28 -24.98
N GLU A 10 -21.75 21.07 -26.04
CA GLU A 10 -20.64 21.74 -26.73
C GLU A 10 -19.94 22.78 -25.81
N LEU A 11 -20.71 23.57 -25.06
CA LEU A 11 -20.16 24.51 -24.08
C LEU A 11 -19.41 23.79 -22.95
N LYS A 12 -19.94 22.66 -22.47
CA LYS A 12 -19.24 21.81 -21.49
C LYS A 12 -17.96 21.23 -22.05
N GLU A 13 -17.96 20.72 -23.28
CA GLU A 13 -16.78 20.16 -23.93
C GLU A 13 -15.69 21.21 -24.11
N ARG A 14 -16.03 22.41 -24.61
CA ARG A 14 -15.09 23.53 -24.72
C ARG A 14 -14.55 23.97 -23.36
N PHE A 15 -15.39 23.97 -22.34
CA PHE A 15 -14.98 24.31 -20.97
C PHE A 15 -14.04 23.26 -20.38
N PHE A 16 -14.32 21.96 -20.55
CA PHE A 16 -13.42 20.89 -20.12
C PHE A 16 -12.10 20.92 -20.90
N GLY A 17 -12.13 21.13 -22.21
CA GLY A 17 -10.92 21.30 -23.02
C GLY A 17 -10.09 22.54 -22.65
N PHE A 18 -10.72 23.59 -22.11
CA PHE A 18 -10.02 24.73 -21.52
C PHE A 18 -9.37 24.37 -20.17
N LEU A 19 -10.08 23.65 -19.30
CA LEU A 19 -9.56 23.20 -18.00
C LEU A 19 -8.38 22.24 -18.16
N GLU A 20 -8.42 21.35 -19.15
CA GLU A 20 -7.30 20.48 -19.50
C GLU A 20 -6.05 21.28 -19.91
N LYS A 21 -6.23 22.38 -20.65
CA LYS A 21 -5.12 23.26 -21.04
C LYS A 21 -4.53 24.02 -19.85
N LEU A 22 -5.32 24.23 -18.80
CA LEU A 22 -4.91 24.90 -17.56
C LEU A 22 -4.18 23.97 -16.58
N GLU A 23 -4.36 22.66 -16.68
CA GLU A 23 -3.71 21.69 -15.78
C GLU A 23 -2.18 21.87 -15.80
N GLY A 24 -1.61 22.10 -14.62
CA GLY A 24 -0.17 22.27 -14.41
C GLY A 24 0.39 23.64 -14.78
N ARG A 25 -0.42 24.56 -15.30
CA ARG A 25 0.00 25.95 -15.57
C ARG A 25 -0.10 26.82 -14.33
N GLU A 26 0.73 27.85 -14.29
CA GLU A 26 0.55 28.93 -13.34
C GLU A 26 -0.70 29.73 -13.68
N ALA A 27 -1.55 29.92 -12.68
CA ALA A 27 -2.78 30.66 -12.76
C ALA A 27 -2.79 31.69 -11.64
N THR A 28 -3.46 32.82 -11.89
CA THR A 28 -3.64 33.87 -10.90
C THR A 28 -5.07 33.83 -10.41
N LEU A 29 -5.26 33.52 -9.11
CA LEU A 29 -6.57 33.56 -8.46
C LEU A 29 -6.76 34.90 -7.77
N GLN A 30 -7.84 35.60 -8.10
CA GLN A 30 -8.26 36.80 -7.38
C GLN A 30 -9.31 36.42 -6.35
N LEU A 31 -8.95 36.55 -5.07
CA LEU A 31 -9.85 36.29 -3.95
C LEU A 31 -10.66 37.54 -3.59
N TYR A 32 -11.72 37.35 -2.81
CA TYR A 32 -12.40 38.45 -2.14
C TYR A 32 -11.38 39.27 -1.31
N GLU A 33 -11.58 40.59 -1.25
CA GLU A 33 -10.63 41.60 -0.73
C GLU A 33 -9.40 41.91 -1.61
N LYS A 34 -9.46 41.62 -2.93
CA LYS A 34 -8.42 41.97 -3.92
C LYS A 34 -7.05 41.30 -3.70
N ASN A 35 -6.99 40.23 -2.91
CA ASN A 35 -5.78 39.44 -2.79
C ASN A 35 -5.58 38.59 -4.05
N THR A 36 -4.41 38.72 -4.66
CA THR A 36 -4.04 38.02 -5.88
C THR A 36 -3.03 36.93 -5.54
N LEU A 37 -3.37 35.67 -5.77
CA LEU A 37 -2.51 34.52 -5.48
C LEU A 37 -2.03 33.86 -6.77
N SER A 38 -0.72 33.67 -6.89
CA SER A 38 -0.15 32.81 -7.94
C SER A 38 -0.20 31.37 -7.45
N VAL A 39 -0.85 30.52 -8.23
CA VAL A 39 -1.08 29.11 -7.90
C VAL A 39 -0.82 28.25 -9.12
N LYS A 40 -0.50 26.98 -8.91
CA LYS A 40 -0.45 26.02 -10.02
C LYS A 40 -1.78 25.29 -10.09
N PHE A 41 -2.52 25.48 -11.17
CA PHE A 41 -3.85 24.89 -11.32
C PHE A 41 -3.75 23.38 -11.53
N LEU A 42 -4.55 22.58 -10.81
CA LEU A 42 -4.55 21.12 -10.95
C LEU A 42 -5.90 20.58 -11.44
N ALA A 43 -7.00 21.01 -10.83
CA ALA A 43 -8.34 20.55 -11.21
C ALA A 43 -9.40 21.50 -10.68
N MET A 44 -10.66 21.30 -11.08
CA MET A 44 -11.79 22.08 -10.59
C MET A 44 -13.04 21.19 -10.52
N GLN A 45 -13.92 21.46 -9.56
CA GLN A 45 -15.19 20.78 -9.49
C GLN A 45 -16.07 21.08 -10.71
N ALA A 46 -16.89 20.10 -11.09
CA ALA A 46 -17.80 20.19 -12.24
C ALA A 46 -18.82 21.35 -12.16
N ASN A 47 -19.09 21.86 -10.95
CA ASN A 47 -19.96 23.01 -10.72
C ASN A 47 -19.22 24.36 -10.83
N GLY A 48 -17.90 24.37 -11.06
CA GLY A 48 -17.09 25.57 -11.23
C GLY A 48 -16.69 26.30 -9.95
N ASN A 49 -17.16 25.85 -8.78
CA ASN A 49 -17.07 26.65 -7.55
C ASN A 49 -15.85 26.35 -6.68
N HIS A 50 -15.12 25.26 -6.96
CA HIS A 50 -13.97 24.86 -6.15
C HIS A 50 -12.81 24.46 -7.05
N TYR A 51 -11.63 24.99 -6.72
CA TYR A 51 -10.39 24.78 -7.46
C TYR A 51 -9.42 23.95 -6.62
N ILE A 52 -8.77 22.99 -7.25
CA ILE A 52 -7.65 22.22 -6.72
C ILE A 52 -6.39 22.88 -7.28
N VAL A 53 -5.54 23.37 -6.39
CA VAL A 53 -4.33 24.09 -6.76
C VAL A 53 -3.14 23.64 -5.93
N GLU A 54 -1.96 23.63 -6.55
CA GLU A 54 -0.68 23.32 -5.94
C GLU A 54 0.00 24.62 -5.46
N ASN A 55 0.72 24.53 -4.33
CA ASN A 55 1.55 25.62 -3.79
C ASN A 55 0.80 26.93 -3.46
N LEU A 56 -0.40 26.84 -2.88
CA LEU A 56 -1.14 28.00 -2.39
C LEU A 56 -0.34 28.72 -1.28
N LYS A 57 0.40 29.77 -1.66
CA LYS A 57 1.12 30.66 -0.74
C LYS A 57 0.20 31.82 -0.36
N THR A 58 -0.37 31.77 0.84
CA THR A 58 -1.08 32.92 1.41
C THR A 58 -0.07 33.89 2.06
N PRO A 59 -0.43 35.15 2.32
CA PRO A 59 0.41 36.07 3.10
C PRO A 59 0.80 35.54 4.49
N THR A 60 0.09 34.52 4.99
CA THR A 60 0.32 33.82 6.26
C THR A 60 1.04 32.47 6.15
N GLY A 61 1.43 32.03 4.95
CA GLY A 61 2.14 30.76 4.71
C GLY A 61 1.43 29.78 3.75
N VAL A 62 2.00 28.59 3.58
CA VAL A 62 1.43 27.49 2.76
C VAL A 62 0.32 26.80 3.55
N MET A 63 -0.88 26.66 3.00
CA MET A 63 -2.02 26.09 3.73
C MET A 63 -1.96 24.54 3.80
N GLU A 64 -1.56 24.00 4.95
CA GLU A 64 -1.65 22.55 5.26
C GLU A 64 -3.11 22.03 5.28
N HIS A 65 -4.09 22.90 5.60
CA HIS A 65 -5.53 22.56 5.63
C HIS A 65 -6.11 22.06 4.31
N ALA A 66 -5.48 22.36 3.17
CA ALA A 66 -5.93 21.83 1.89
C ALA A 66 -5.81 20.29 1.83
N MET A 67 -4.75 19.70 2.41
CA MET A 67 -4.51 18.25 2.36
C MET A 67 -5.49 17.44 3.21
N GLU A 68 -5.78 17.87 4.43
CA GLU A 68 -6.82 17.28 5.29
C GLU A 68 -8.17 17.25 4.57
N SER A 69 -8.57 18.39 4.00
CA SER A 69 -9.84 18.51 3.28
C SER A 69 -9.98 17.55 2.10
N TYR A 70 -8.88 17.16 1.43
CA TYR A 70 -8.94 16.20 0.32
C TYR A 70 -9.23 14.78 0.80
N PHE A 71 -8.47 14.27 1.78
CA PHE A 71 -8.67 12.91 2.30
C PHE A 71 -10.04 12.78 2.95
N GLU A 72 -10.45 13.75 3.77
CA GLU A 72 -11.78 13.76 4.39
C GLU A 72 -12.89 13.73 3.32
N ARG A 73 -12.78 14.56 2.28
CA ARG A 73 -13.81 14.62 1.24
C ARG A 73 -13.86 13.35 0.39
N VAL A 74 -12.73 12.79 0.00
CA VAL A 74 -12.69 11.53 -0.77
C VAL A 74 -13.23 10.37 0.05
N LEU A 75 -12.82 10.24 1.31
CA LEU A 75 -13.33 9.17 2.18
C LEU A 75 -14.81 9.36 2.51
N LYS A 76 -15.28 10.60 2.66
CA LYS A 76 -16.71 10.87 2.86
C LYS A 76 -17.55 10.44 1.65
N GLU A 77 -17.12 10.76 0.45
CA GLU A 77 -17.91 10.50 -0.77
C GLU A 77 -17.71 9.07 -1.32
N CYS A 78 -16.53 8.47 -1.13
CA CYS A 78 -16.15 7.21 -1.78
C CYS A 78 -15.47 6.20 -0.84
N GLY A 79 -15.28 6.52 0.44
CA GLY A 79 -14.66 5.63 1.42
C GLY A 79 -15.42 4.32 1.63
N TYR A 80 -16.74 4.33 1.43
CA TYR A 80 -17.58 3.13 1.49
C TYR A 80 -17.11 2.02 0.53
N LEU A 81 -16.45 2.38 -0.59
CA LEU A 81 -15.85 1.39 -1.50
C LEU A 81 -14.71 0.63 -0.82
N ALA A 82 -13.88 1.31 -0.03
CA ALA A 82 -12.81 0.67 0.72
C ALA A 82 -13.36 -0.25 1.82
N ASP A 83 -14.48 0.16 2.43
CA ASP A 83 -15.15 -0.52 3.54
C ASP A 83 -15.95 -1.76 3.11
N MET A 84 -16.33 -1.88 1.84
CA MET A 84 -17.02 -3.05 1.30
C MET A 84 -16.17 -4.31 1.46
N TYR A 85 -16.66 -5.34 2.15
CA TYR A 85 -15.94 -6.60 2.28
C TYR A 85 -16.39 -7.58 1.19
N MET A 86 -15.47 -8.06 0.33
CA MET A 86 -15.88 -8.83 -0.87
C MET A 86 -16.64 -10.12 -0.55
N LEU A 87 -16.46 -10.71 0.63
CA LEU A 87 -17.22 -11.89 1.03
C LEU A 87 -18.72 -11.59 1.16
N ASP A 88 -19.08 -10.35 1.51
CA ASP A 88 -20.47 -9.91 1.60
C ASP A 88 -21.09 -9.53 0.25
N PHE A 89 -20.43 -9.75 -0.90
CA PHE A 89 -20.92 -9.29 -2.21
C PHE A 89 -22.39 -9.66 -2.45
N PHE A 90 -22.75 -10.93 -2.23
CA PHE A 90 -24.11 -11.43 -2.39
C PHE A 90 -24.96 -11.23 -1.14
N VAL A 91 -24.34 -11.33 0.05
CA VAL A 91 -25.04 -11.24 1.33
C VAL A 91 -25.61 -9.84 1.55
N GLU A 92 -24.83 -8.80 1.26
CA GLU A 92 -25.21 -7.39 1.42
C GLU A 92 -25.61 -6.72 0.11
N SER A 93 -25.73 -7.48 -0.98
CA SER A 93 -26.04 -6.96 -2.31
C SER A 93 -25.15 -5.77 -2.68
N LEU A 94 -23.82 -5.91 -2.51
CA LEU A 94 -22.88 -4.78 -2.57
C LEU A 94 -22.90 -4.05 -3.90
N TRP A 95 -23.22 -4.75 -4.99
CA TRP A 95 -23.41 -4.13 -6.30
C TRP A 95 -24.48 -3.04 -6.26
N GLU A 96 -25.64 -3.32 -5.63
CA GLU A 96 -26.79 -2.40 -5.55
C GLU A 96 -26.50 -1.13 -4.75
N LYS A 97 -25.48 -1.17 -3.88
CA LYS A 97 -25.01 0.00 -3.12
C LYS A 97 -24.24 1.01 -3.99
N LEU A 98 -23.86 0.65 -5.22
CA LEU A 98 -23.23 1.56 -6.16
C LEU A 98 -24.25 2.53 -6.78
N PRO A 99 -23.83 3.76 -7.14
CA PRO A 99 -24.68 4.70 -7.88
C PRO A 99 -25.28 4.05 -9.13
N VAL A 100 -26.56 4.30 -9.39
CA VAL A 100 -27.28 3.73 -10.54
C VAL A 100 -26.55 4.00 -11.85
N SER A 101 -26.03 5.23 -12.03
CA SER A 101 -25.26 5.59 -13.23
C SER A 101 -24.00 4.77 -13.41
N TRP A 102 -23.35 4.34 -12.32
CA TRP A 102 -22.18 3.47 -12.39
C TRP A 102 -22.61 2.08 -12.82
N ARG A 103 -23.60 1.49 -12.14
CA ARG A 103 -24.10 0.16 -12.47
C ARG A 103 -24.52 0.05 -13.93
N SER A 104 -25.36 0.97 -14.39
CA SER A 104 -25.85 0.98 -15.78
C SER A 104 -24.70 1.05 -16.80
N PHE A 105 -23.70 1.90 -16.55
CA PHE A 105 -22.52 1.99 -17.41
C PHE A 105 -21.69 0.71 -17.39
N TYR A 106 -21.31 0.19 -16.23
CA TYR A 106 -20.45 -0.98 -16.15
C TYR A 106 -21.14 -2.26 -16.65
N GLU A 107 -22.45 -2.39 -16.45
CA GLU A 107 -23.26 -3.47 -17.04
C GLU A 107 -23.34 -3.37 -18.56
N SER A 108 -23.54 -2.16 -19.12
CA SER A 108 -23.55 -1.98 -20.58
C SER A 108 -22.20 -2.34 -21.20
N GLN A 109 -21.08 -2.03 -20.53
CA GLN A 109 -19.75 -2.41 -20.99
C GLN A 109 -19.49 -3.91 -20.84
N LEU A 110 -19.91 -4.54 -19.73
CA LEU A 110 -19.73 -5.98 -19.53
C LEU A 110 -20.48 -6.82 -20.57
N ASN A 111 -21.64 -6.37 -21.05
CA ASN A 111 -22.38 -7.05 -22.11
C ASN A 111 -21.65 -7.07 -23.46
N ARG A 112 -20.63 -6.22 -23.63
CA ARG A 112 -19.79 -6.15 -24.84
C ARG A 112 -18.51 -6.98 -24.74
N VAL A 113 -18.20 -7.52 -23.55
CA VAL A 113 -16.98 -8.30 -23.33
C VAL A 113 -17.19 -9.71 -23.88
N GLU A 114 -16.46 -10.06 -24.94
CA GLU A 114 -16.58 -11.36 -25.61
C GLU A 114 -15.69 -12.43 -24.97
N ASP A 115 -14.53 -12.02 -24.43
CA ASP A 115 -13.56 -12.94 -23.84
C ASP A 115 -12.87 -12.40 -22.58
N ARG A 116 -12.03 -13.25 -21.98
CA ARG A 116 -11.29 -12.90 -20.75
C ARG A 116 -10.21 -11.85 -20.98
N ARG A 117 -9.65 -11.74 -22.19
CA ARG A 117 -8.63 -10.73 -22.51
C ARG A 117 -9.26 -9.36 -22.50
N GLU A 118 -10.41 -9.20 -23.16
CA GLU A 118 -11.18 -7.96 -23.14
C GLU A 118 -11.60 -7.57 -21.72
N LEU A 119 -12.00 -8.55 -20.89
CA LEU A 119 -12.31 -8.28 -19.49
C LEU A 119 -11.10 -7.76 -18.71
N VAL A 120 -9.93 -8.38 -18.88
CA VAL A 120 -8.68 -7.93 -18.23
C VAL A 120 -8.28 -6.54 -18.74
N ASP A 121 -8.47 -6.28 -20.03
CA ASP A 121 -8.24 -4.98 -20.63
C ASP A 121 -9.20 -3.92 -20.10
N PHE A 122 -10.47 -4.26 -19.87
CA PHE A 122 -11.43 -3.38 -19.21
C PHE A 122 -11.02 -3.07 -17.77
N VAL A 123 -10.58 -4.08 -16.99
CA VAL A 123 -10.05 -3.87 -15.63
C VAL A 123 -8.80 -2.97 -15.65
N LYS A 124 -7.89 -3.19 -16.60
CA LYS A 124 -6.74 -2.29 -16.82
C LYS A 124 -7.23 -0.88 -17.13
N TRP A 125 -8.24 -0.72 -17.99
CA TRP A 125 -8.82 0.59 -18.31
C TRP A 125 -9.34 1.31 -17.08
N ILE A 126 -10.04 0.63 -16.17
CA ILE A 126 -10.56 1.23 -14.92
C ILE A 126 -9.41 1.75 -14.03
N LEU A 127 -8.37 0.93 -13.84
CA LEU A 127 -7.22 1.29 -12.98
C LEU A 127 -6.23 2.24 -13.65
N ARG A 128 -6.33 2.43 -14.97
CA ARG A 128 -5.47 3.36 -15.71
C ARG A 128 -5.80 4.81 -15.41
N ARG A 129 -4.81 5.65 -15.68
CA ARG A 129 -4.95 7.11 -15.70
C ARG A 129 -5.96 7.52 -16.79
N PRO A 130 -6.92 8.41 -16.49
CA PRO A 130 -7.84 8.94 -17.51
C PRO A 130 -7.10 9.62 -18.68
N ASN A 131 -5.96 10.30 -18.42
CA ASN A 131 -5.26 11.15 -19.39
C ASN A 131 -3.71 10.92 -19.47
N GLY A 132 -3.16 9.70 -19.52
CA GLY A 132 -1.69 9.56 -19.73
C GLY A 132 -1.10 8.30 -20.35
N GLU A 133 0.04 8.56 -21.01
CA GLU A 133 1.01 7.75 -21.78
C GLU A 133 0.50 6.57 -22.64
N LYS A 134 0.77 6.67 -23.96
CA LYS A 134 0.56 5.66 -25.03
C LYS A 134 1.16 4.25 -24.78
N LYS A 135 1.85 4.02 -23.66
CA LYS A 135 2.64 2.81 -23.41
C LYS A 135 1.78 1.61 -23.02
N ASP A 136 0.71 1.84 -22.29
CA ASP A 136 -0.29 0.81 -22.08
C ASP A 136 -1.32 1.00 -23.20
N LYS A 137 -1.31 0.18 -24.24
CA LYS A 137 -2.47 0.09 -25.15
C LYS A 137 -3.53 -0.75 -24.43
N VAL A 138 -4.75 -0.22 -24.25
CA VAL A 138 -5.91 -1.11 -23.99
C VAL A 138 -6.52 -1.35 -25.36
N GLU A 139 -6.88 -2.59 -25.68
CA GLU A 139 -7.64 -2.87 -26.89
C GLU A 139 -9.15 -2.66 -26.64
N PHE A 140 -9.63 -3.02 -25.45
CA PHE A 140 -11.01 -2.77 -25.03
C PHE A 140 -11.20 -1.33 -24.50
N LEU A 141 -12.05 -0.55 -25.18
CA LEU A 141 -12.45 0.78 -24.75
C LEU A 141 -13.97 0.85 -24.54
N PRO A 142 -14.44 1.64 -23.57
CA PRO A 142 -15.87 1.88 -23.40
C PRO A 142 -16.50 2.49 -24.66
N SER A 143 -17.74 2.10 -24.96
CA SER A 143 -18.50 2.61 -26.12
C SER A 143 -19.16 3.94 -25.86
N GLU A 144 -19.25 4.33 -24.59
CA GLU A 144 -19.89 5.56 -24.13
C GLU A 144 -19.05 6.23 -23.05
N PRO A 145 -19.27 7.52 -22.76
CA PRO A 145 -18.56 8.22 -21.70
C PRO A 145 -18.84 7.65 -20.31
N GLU A 146 -17.79 7.48 -19.51
CA GLU A 146 -17.91 7.06 -18.10
C GLU A 146 -18.67 8.11 -17.27
N PRO A 147 -19.49 7.70 -16.28
CA PRO A 147 -20.14 8.62 -15.35
C PRO A 147 -19.14 9.59 -14.72
N LEU A 148 -19.47 10.88 -14.77
CA LEU A 148 -18.57 11.97 -14.34
C LEU A 148 -18.03 11.79 -12.92
N SER A 149 -18.82 11.24 -12.00
CA SER A 149 -18.37 10.98 -10.62
C SER A 149 -17.28 9.92 -10.52
N MET A 150 -17.31 8.88 -11.38
CA MET A 150 -16.25 7.88 -11.44
C MET A 150 -15.00 8.46 -12.09
N THR A 151 -15.16 9.20 -13.20
CA THR A 151 -14.06 9.94 -13.84
C THR A 151 -13.39 10.90 -12.86
N ALA A 152 -14.16 11.62 -12.05
CA ALA A 152 -13.65 12.50 -11.00
C ALA A 152 -12.89 11.72 -9.92
N LEU A 153 -13.44 10.60 -9.43
CA LEU A 153 -12.77 9.73 -8.46
C LEU A 153 -11.41 9.25 -8.99
N ARG A 154 -11.37 8.69 -10.19
CA ARG A 154 -10.13 8.21 -10.83
C ARG A 154 -9.09 9.31 -10.96
N ASN A 155 -9.50 10.52 -11.37
CA ASN A 155 -8.60 11.67 -11.47
C ASN A 155 -8.08 12.11 -10.10
N VAL A 156 -8.94 12.18 -9.08
CA VAL A 156 -8.53 12.59 -7.72
C VAL A 156 -7.55 11.58 -7.12
N VAL A 157 -7.85 10.28 -7.19
CA VAL A 157 -6.93 9.21 -6.77
C VAL A 157 -5.59 9.36 -7.48
N HIS A 158 -5.61 9.62 -8.79
CA HIS A 158 -4.39 9.76 -9.57
C HIS A 158 -3.57 10.99 -9.15
N ILE A 159 -4.19 12.17 -9.02
CA ILE A 159 -3.49 13.41 -8.68
C ILE A 159 -2.92 13.37 -7.26
N VAL A 160 -3.73 12.91 -6.29
CA VAL A 160 -3.36 12.91 -4.87
C VAL A 160 -2.39 11.79 -4.54
N CYS A 161 -2.54 10.63 -5.18
CA CYS A 161 -1.74 9.44 -4.91
C CYS A 161 -0.87 9.11 -6.13
N LEU A 162 -1.39 8.54 -7.20
CA LEU A 162 -0.52 7.87 -8.19
C LEU A 162 0.53 8.77 -8.87
N LYS A 163 0.29 10.08 -9.03
CA LYS A 163 1.23 11.05 -9.63
C LYS A 163 2.40 11.41 -8.71
N GLN A 164 2.15 11.58 -7.42
CA GLN A 164 3.21 11.92 -6.45
C GLN A 164 4.07 10.71 -6.09
N TRP A 165 3.62 9.50 -6.43
CA TRP A 165 4.19 8.24 -5.98
C TRP A 165 4.84 7.43 -7.13
N LYS A 166 5.50 8.11 -8.07
CA LYS A 166 6.35 7.45 -9.08
C LYS A 166 7.66 6.95 -8.46
N PRO A 167 7.99 5.64 -8.56
CA PRO A 167 9.20 5.07 -7.97
C PRO A 167 10.47 5.78 -8.40
N ILE A 168 11.38 5.97 -7.44
CA ILE A 168 12.70 6.52 -7.68
C ILE A 168 13.48 5.61 -8.65
N GLY A 169 13.94 6.20 -9.75
CA GLY A 169 14.72 5.49 -10.77
C GLY A 169 16.21 5.42 -10.46
N LYS A 170 16.74 6.48 -9.84
CA LYS A 170 18.19 6.65 -9.57
C LYS A 170 18.45 7.14 -8.14
N PRO A 171 19.57 6.73 -7.51
CA PRO A 171 19.94 7.23 -6.18
C PRO A 171 20.01 8.76 -6.09
N SER A 172 20.50 9.45 -7.13
CA SER A 172 20.58 10.92 -7.13
C SER A 172 19.23 11.65 -6.99
N GLU A 173 18.12 11.01 -7.38
CA GLU A 173 16.78 11.60 -7.24
C GLU A 173 16.40 11.76 -5.76
N VAL A 174 16.94 10.90 -4.88
CA VAL A 174 16.73 10.98 -3.42
C VAL A 174 17.17 12.35 -2.90
N LEU A 175 18.37 12.81 -3.29
CA LEU A 175 18.94 14.10 -2.86
C LEU A 175 18.02 15.27 -3.20
N SER A 176 17.50 15.28 -4.44
CA SER A 176 16.56 16.30 -4.90
C SER A 176 15.27 16.30 -4.09
N LEU A 177 14.73 15.11 -3.79
CA LEU A 177 13.49 14.95 -3.03
C LEU A 177 13.63 15.37 -1.56
N VAL A 178 14.79 15.11 -0.96
CA VAL A 178 15.07 15.49 0.42
C VAL A 178 15.69 16.90 0.56
N GLY A 179 15.80 17.64 -0.55
CA GLY A 179 16.27 19.03 -0.55
C GLY A 179 17.77 19.23 -0.28
N LEU A 180 18.58 18.19 -0.44
CA LEU A 180 20.03 18.24 -0.21
C LEU A 180 20.76 18.62 -1.50
N LYS A 181 21.50 19.74 -1.47
CA LYS A 181 22.17 20.34 -2.63
C LYS A 181 23.68 20.06 -2.73
N LYS A 182 24.29 19.34 -1.77
CA LYS A 182 25.74 19.12 -1.69
C LYS A 182 26.11 17.68 -2.05
N GLY A 183 27.17 17.56 -2.87
CA GLY A 183 28.01 16.36 -3.01
C GLY A 183 27.24 15.05 -3.06
N SER A 184 26.63 14.73 -4.20
CA SER A 184 26.17 13.36 -4.42
C SER A 184 27.35 12.43 -4.16
N PRO A 185 27.24 11.46 -3.25
CA PRO A 185 28.21 10.37 -3.23
C PRO A 185 28.29 9.82 -4.65
N GLU A 186 29.50 9.65 -5.19
CA GLU A 186 29.68 8.81 -6.36
C GLU A 186 29.43 7.36 -5.93
N LEU A 187 28.15 7.01 -5.67
CA LEU A 187 27.77 5.67 -5.20
C LEU A 187 28.17 4.62 -6.24
N ASN A 188 27.79 4.88 -7.48
CA ASN A 188 28.03 4.04 -8.65
C ASN A 188 28.31 4.96 -9.86
N SER A 189 29.26 4.57 -10.71
CA SER A 189 29.72 5.40 -11.85
C SER A 189 28.63 5.72 -12.88
N ASP A 190 27.60 4.90 -12.97
CA ASP A 190 26.45 5.09 -13.88
C ASP A 190 25.21 5.67 -13.18
N ASN A 191 25.30 5.99 -11.88
CA ASN A 191 24.20 6.46 -11.04
C ASN A 191 22.99 5.49 -11.05
N SER A 192 23.27 4.19 -11.16
CA SER A 192 22.29 3.13 -10.90
C SER A 192 22.28 2.73 -9.43
N PHE A 193 21.21 2.06 -8.99
CA PHE A 193 21.20 1.43 -7.67
C PHE A 193 22.18 0.25 -7.62
N THR A 194 22.80 0.04 -6.47
CA THR A 194 23.75 -1.03 -6.21
C THR A 194 23.20 -2.38 -6.67
N ASN A 195 24.03 -3.17 -7.34
CA ASN A 195 23.72 -4.54 -7.71
C ASN A 195 24.51 -5.50 -6.82
N LEU A 196 23.84 -6.24 -5.92
CA LEU A 196 24.56 -7.11 -4.98
C LEU A 196 25.41 -8.16 -5.69
N LYS A 197 25.02 -8.60 -6.90
CA LYS A 197 25.78 -9.61 -7.67
C LYS A 197 27.13 -9.08 -8.16
N THR A 198 27.28 -7.76 -8.33
CA THR A 198 28.55 -7.14 -8.75
C THR A 198 29.44 -6.80 -7.56
N VAL A 199 28.85 -6.39 -6.43
CA VAL A 199 29.62 -5.95 -5.24
C VAL A 199 29.91 -7.06 -4.23
N LEU A 200 29.14 -8.15 -4.22
CA LEU A 200 29.32 -9.25 -3.27
C LEU A 200 29.28 -10.64 -3.94
N PRO A 201 30.20 -11.55 -3.58
CA PRO A 201 30.16 -12.93 -4.07
C PRO A 201 28.91 -13.67 -3.59
N SER A 202 28.51 -14.72 -4.32
CA SER A 202 27.30 -15.50 -4.03
C SER A 202 27.31 -16.12 -2.63
N SER A 203 28.47 -16.45 -2.09
CA SER A 203 28.65 -16.98 -0.73
C SER A 203 28.24 -16.01 0.38
N LEU A 204 28.15 -14.71 0.09
CA LEU A 204 27.74 -13.66 1.04
C LEU A 204 26.30 -13.19 0.85
N ARG A 205 25.61 -13.66 -0.20
CA ARG A 205 24.22 -13.28 -0.55
C ARG A 205 23.23 -14.41 -0.31
N LEU A 206 23.44 -15.12 0.80
CA LEU A 206 22.71 -16.34 1.13
C LEU A 206 21.21 -16.06 1.33
N LYS A 207 20.36 -16.87 0.70
CA LYS A 207 18.89 -16.87 0.85
C LYS A 207 18.18 -15.55 0.47
N ILE A 208 18.83 -14.66 -0.27
CA ILE A 208 18.21 -13.42 -0.76
C ILE A 208 17.51 -13.69 -2.11
N LYS A 209 16.18 -13.51 -2.16
CA LYS A 209 15.37 -13.58 -3.39
C LYS A 209 15.31 -12.22 -4.09
N ASN A 210 14.93 -12.20 -5.38
CA ASN A 210 14.85 -10.99 -6.22
C ASN A 210 14.15 -9.79 -5.55
N LYS A 211 12.95 -9.97 -4.99
CA LYS A 211 12.24 -8.90 -4.25
C LYS A 211 13.09 -8.33 -3.11
N LYS A 212 13.69 -9.21 -2.31
CA LYS A 212 14.47 -8.82 -1.13
C LYS A 212 15.78 -8.15 -1.52
N GLU A 213 16.43 -8.64 -2.59
CA GLU A 213 17.61 -7.99 -3.19
C GLU A 213 17.29 -6.57 -3.64
N HIS A 214 16.18 -6.38 -4.37
CA HIS A 214 15.71 -5.08 -4.85
C HIS A 214 15.43 -4.07 -3.74
N GLU A 215 14.81 -4.50 -2.63
CA GLU A 215 14.56 -3.65 -1.46
C GLU A 215 15.87 -3.25 -0.76
N ILE A 216 16.73 -4.23 -0.50
CA ILE A 216 17.96 -4.03 0.28
C ILE A 216 18.92 -3.08 -0.44
N THR A 217 19.15 -3.25 -1.74
CA THR A 217 20.12 -2.43 -2.46
C THR A 217 19.75 -0.96 -2.45
N ARG A 218 18.46 -0.67 -2.62
CA ARG A 218 17.94 0.70 -2.56
C ARG A 218 18.05 1.31 -1.18
N ILE A 219 17.73 0.54 -0.14
CA ILE A 219 17.89 1.00 1.25
C ILE A 219 19.37 1.31 1.52
N VAL A 220 20.29 0.42 1.13
CA VAL A 220 21.73 0.63 1.33
C VAL A 220 22.19 1.93 0.69
N ASP A 221 21.78 2.20 -0.54
CA ASP A 221 22.16 3.42 -1.24
C ASP A 221 21.56 4.68 -0.60
N VAL A 222 20.30 4.61 -0.13
CA VAL A 222 19.68 5.71 0.63
C VAL A 222 20.41 5.94 1.96
N VAL A 223 20.78 4.87 2.68
CA VAL A 223 21.56 4.97 3.92
C VAL A 223 22.89 5.68 3.65
N LYS A 224 23.64 5.27 2.62
CA LYS A 224 24.90 5.94 2.22
C LYS A 224 24.70 7.41 1.91
N ILE A 225 23.69 7.74 1.09
CA ILE A 225 23.33 9.12 0.75
C ILE A 225 23.09 9.94 2.01
N LEU A 226 22.27 9.45 2.92
CA LEU A 226 21.93 10.18 4.14
C LEU A 226 23.15 10.33 5.07
N LEU A 227 23.98 9.29 5.23
CA LEU A 227 25.19 9.35 6.06
C LEU A 227 26.23 10.33 5.53
N GLU A 228 26.36 10.46 4.21
CA GLU A 228 27.37 11.32 3.58
C GLU A 228 26.88 12.76 3.36
N SER A 229 25.59 12.92 3.06
CA SER A 229 25.03 14.23 2.69
C SER A 229 24.48 15.00 3.88
N LEU A 230 24.17 14.32 5.00
CA LEU A 230 23.75 14.98 6.24
C LEU A 230 24.97 15.31 7.09
N ASN A 231 24.98 16.51 7.66
CA ASN A 231 25.99 16.91 8.65
C ASN A 231 25.61 16.38 10.04
N VAL A 232 25.30 15.08 10.12
CA VAL A 232 24.83 14.39 11.32
C VAL A 232 25.76 13.20 11.52
N GLU A 233 26.49 13.20 12.63
CA GLU A 233 27.28 12.04 13.02
C GLU A 233 26.34 10.88 13.38
N VAL A 234 26.67 9.67 12.93
CA VAL A 234 25.93 8.45 13.25
C VAL A 234 26.92 7.40 13.73
N GLU A 235 26.73 6.93 14.95
CA GLU A 235 27.60 5.89 15.54
C GLU A 235 27.10 4.48 15.19
N GLU A 236 25.76 4.31 15.12
CA GLU A 236 25.14 3.00 15.03
C GLU A 236 23.89 3.01 14.14
N ILE A 237 23.79 2.02 13.26
CA ILE A 237 22.61 1.74 12.43
C ILE A 237 21.83 0.62 13.08
N VAL A 238 20.56 0.87 13.39
CA VAL A 238 19.67 -0.07 14.07
C VAL A 238 18.55 -0.53 13.12
N ASP A 239 18.57 -1.81 12.74
CA ASP A 239 17.52 -2.47 11.95
C ASP A 239 16.46 -3.08 12.89
N ILE A 240 15.30 -2.41 12.97
CA ILE A 240 14.20 -2.77 13.85
C ILE A 240 13.18 -3.63 13.08
N GLY A 241 12.88 -4.82 13.61
CA GLY A 241 12.07 -5.82 12.92
C GLY A 241 12.86 -6.56 11.84
N ALA A 242 14.12 -6.90 12.14
CA ALA A 242 15.08 -7.37 11.14
C ALA A 242 14.75 -8.76 10.54
N GLY A 243 13.85 -9.54 11.14
CA GLY A 243 13.56 -10.92 10.77
C GLY A 243 14.83 -11.77 10.77
N ILE A 244 15.15 -12.38 9.62
CA ILE A 244 16.41 -13.15 9.45
C ILE A 244 17.65 -12.28 9.15
N GLY A 245 17.53 -10.96 9.31
CA GLY A 245 18.61 -9.97 9.23
C GLY A 245 19.31 -9.91 7.88
N HIS A 246 18.58 -9.94 6.76
CA HIS A 246 19.20 -9.75 5.45
C HIS A 246 19.68 -8.31 5.23
N LEU A 247 18.87 -7.31 5.60
CA LEU A 247 19.23 -5.91 5.43
C LEU A 247 20.43 -5.54 6.30
N SER A 248 20.33 -5.73 7.61
CA SER A 248 21.42 -5.46 8.56
C SER A 248 22.74 -6.12 8.19
N ARG A 249 22.70 -7.38 7.72
CA ARG A 249 23.90 -8.09 7.26
C ARG A 249 24.50 -7.47 6.00
N ILE A 250 23.69 -7.06 5.03
CA ILE A 250 24.22 -6.41 3.83
C ILE A 250 24.75 -5.01 4.17
N LEU A 251 24.11 -4.28 5.09
CA LEU A 251 24.63 -3.02 5.62
C LEU A 251 26.00 -3.21 6.28
N SER A 252 26.16 -4.20 7.18
CA SER A 252 27.45 -4.46 7.83
C SER A 252 28.55 -4.90 6.85
N LEU A 253 28.18 -5.54 5.73
CA LEU A 253 29.14 -5.94 4.69
C LEU A 253 29.50 -4.79 3.73
N LEU A 254 28.62 -3.80 3.55
CA LEU A 254 28.85 -2.70 2.62
C LEU A 254 29.27 -1.40 3.31
N LEU A 255 29.19 -1.37 4.65
CA LEU A 255 29.58 -0.27 5.54
C LEU A 255 30.36 -0.85 6.75
N PRO A 256 31.52 -1.50 6.52
CA PRO A 256 32.26 -2.23 7.56
C PRO A 256 32.73 -1.36 8.74
N GLU A 257 32.86 -0.05 8.53
CA GLU A 257 33.25 0.94 9.53
C GLU A 257 32.09 1.40 10.43
N ARG A 258 30.85 0.99 10.14
CA ARG A 258 29.66 1.38 10.91
C ARG A 258 29.21 0.24 11.80
N LYS A 259 28.88 0.55 13.06
CA LYS A 259 28.22 -0.41 13.95
C LYS A 259 26.81 -0.66 13.44
N VAL A 260 26.44 -1.93 13.28
CA VAL A 260 25.09 -2.34 12.87
C VAL A 260 24.51 -3.28 13.91
N SER A 261 23.28 -2.99 14.32
CA SER A 261 22.55 -3.76 15.32
C SER A 261 21.13 -4.06 14.88
N THR A 262 20.52 -5.09 15.47
CA THR A 262 19.14 -5.48 15.14
C THR A 262 18.29 -5.71 16.36
N ILE A 263 17.00 -5.33 16.30
CA ILE A 263 15.96 -5.89 17.17
C ILE A 263 15.03 -6.78 16.35
N GLU A 264 14.73 -7.96 16.88
CA GLU A 264 13.72 -8.87 16.36
C GLU A 264 12.95 -9.51 17.53
N GLY A 265 11.62 -9.56 17.42
CA GLY A 265 10.74 -10.06 18.47
C GLY A 265 10.69 -11.59 18.54
N ASP A 266 11.01 -12.28 17.45
CA ASP A 266 11.07 -13.74 17.37
C ASP A 266 12.52 -14.26 17.56
N ALA A 267 12.77 -14.86 18.73
CA ALA A 267 14.07 -15.45 19.06
C ALA A 267 14.52 -16.54 18.07
N ASP A 268 13.59 -17.31 17.47
CA ASP A 268 13.94 -18.33 16.49
C ASP A 268 14.47 -17.71 15.19
N LEU A 269 13.97 -16.53 14.81
CA LEU A 269 14.47 -15.78 13.66
C LEU A 269 15.87 -15.22 13.95
N VAL A 270 16.10 -14.71 15.16
CA VAL A 270 17.42 -14.26 15.61
C VAL A 270 18.44 -15.40 15.54
N ASP A 271 18.11 -16.57 16.09
CA ASP A 271 18.98 -17.75 16.06
C ASP A 271 19.29 -18.22 14.64
N LYS A 272 18.27 -18.28 13.77
CA LYS A 272 18.46 -18.61 12.34
C LYS A 272 19.40 -17.63 11.66
N ALA A 273 19.33 -16.36 12.04
CA ALA A 273 20.13 -15.31 11.44
C ALA A 273 21.58 -15.31 11.94
N SER A 274 21.81 -15.53 13.25
CA SER A 274 23.15 -15.74 13.82
C SER A 274 23.87 -16.91 13.14
N LYS A 275 23.17 -18.03 12.91
CA LYS A 275 23.72 -19.19 12.18
C LYS A 275 24.12 -18.88 10.73
N ILE A 276 23.49 -17.89 10.09
CA ILE A 276 23.88 -17.43 8.75
C ILE A 276 25.13 -16.55 8.86
N ASP A 277 25.20 -15.69 9.87
CA ASP A 277 26.34 -14.78 10.09
C ASP A 277 27.62 -15.58 10.36
N GLU A 278 27.55 -16.63 11.18
CA GLU A 278 28.68 -17.54 11.43
C GLU A 278 29.25 -18.17 10.16
N LYS A 279 28.40 -18.47 9.16
CA LYS A 279 28.86 -19.02 7.88
C LYS A 279 29.61 -17.98 7.06
N ILE A 280 29.23 -16.71 7.22
CA ILE A 280 29.82 -15.58 6.50
C ILE A 280 31.12 -15.14 7.17
N THR A 281 31.17 -15.05 8.50
CA THR A 281 32.39 -14.68 9.25
C THR A 281 33.49 -15.74 9.12
N LYS A 282 33.15 -17.01 8.89
CA LYS A 282 34.14 -18.07 8.58
C LYS A 282 34.78 -17.91 7.19
N ASN A 283 34.30 -17.02 6.33
CA ASN A 283 34.87 -16.77 5.01
C ASN A 283 36.09 -15.82 5.09
N LYS A 284 37.27 -16.40 5.40
CA LYS A 284 38.54 -15.67 5.59
C LYS A 284 38.88 -14.69 4.47
N LYS A 285 38.64 -15.05 3.20
CA LYS A 285 38.92 -14.20 2.03
C LYS A 285 38.23 -12.83 2.09
N TYR A 286 37.08 -12.73 2.73
CA TYR A 286 36.35 -11.47 2.84
C TYR A 286 36.84 -10.64 4.03
N LEU A 287 37.10 -11.28 5.18
CA LEU A 287 37.72 -10.60 6.33
C LEU A 287 39.08 -10.00 5.96
N ASP A 288 39.82 -10.65 5.07
CA ASP A 288 41.12 -10.16 4.59
C ASP A 288 40.97 -8.95 3.64
N LYS A 289 39.97 -8.93 2.76
CA LYS A 289 39.66 -7.76 1.91
C LYS A 289 39.13 -6.56 2.69
N ALA A 290 38.35 -6.78 3.75
CA ALA A 290 37.92 -5.70 4.65
C ALA A 290 39.13 -5.05 5.34
N LYS A 291 40.13 -5.86 5.73
CA LYS A 291 41.38 -5.39 6.35
C LYS A 291 42.28 -4.60 5.39
N GLU A 292 42.31 -4.93 4.10
CA GLU A 292 43.04 -4.15 3.08
C GLU A 292 42.53 -2.70 2.97
N GLY A 293 41.28 -2.43 3.38
CA GLY A 293 40.65 -1.10 3.39
C GLY A 293 40.88 -0.24 4.65
N LYS A 294 41.74 -0.65 5.59
CA LYS A 294 42.01 0.02 6.89
C LYS A 294 40.82 0.14 7.87
N SER A 295 39.68 -0.49 7.63
CA SER A 295 38.56 -0.53 8.59
C SER A 295 38.48 -1.89 9.30
N GLU A 296 38.33 -1.86 10.62
CA GLU A 296 38.03 -3.05 11.40
C GLU A 296 36.56 -3.44 11.16
N PHE A 297 36.32 -4.68 10.75
CA PHE A 297 34.96 -5.20 10.58
C PHE A 297 34.27 -5.27 11.94
N LEU A 298 33.27 -4.42 12.18
CA LEU A 298 32.49 -4.45 13.41
C LEU A 298 31.46 -5.58 13.37
N PRO A 299 31.42 -6.48 14.38
CA PRO A 299 30.49 -7.59 14.40
C PRO A 299 29.05 -7.10 14.54
N LEU A 300 28.15 -7.70 13.75
CA LEU A 300 26.71 -7.43 13.81
C LEU A 300 26.16 -7.83 15.19
N GLN A 301 25.48 -6.91 15.88
CA GLN A 301 24.83 -7.22 17.16
C GLN A 301 23.37 -7.59 16.93
N ARG A 302 22.93 -8.71 17.50
CA ARG A 302 21.53 -9.16 17.40
C ARG A 302 20.87 -9.20 18.76
N LYS A 303 19.69 -8.58 18.86
CA LYS A 303 18.87 -8.56 20.06
C LYS A 303 17.53 -9.23 19.80
N ALA A 304 17.25 -10.31 20.54
CA ALA A 304 15.92 -10.90 20.63
C ALA A 304 15.12 -10.12 21.68
N LEU A 305 14.21 -9.26 21.23
CA LEU A 305 13.40 -8.42 22.10
C LEU A 305 12.04 -8.17 21.46
N PHE A 306 11.00 -8.61 22.15
CA PHE A 306 9.62 -8.31 21.77
C PHE A 306 9.23 -6.94 22.35
N ILE A 307 9.10 -5.94 21.48
CA ILE A 307 8.81 -4.56 21.86
C ILE A 307 7.30 -4.38 22.05
N LYS A 308 6.88 -3.93 23.23
CA LYS A 308 5.48 -3.60 23.53
C LYS A 308 5.16 -2.11 23.47
N ASN A 309 6.15 -1.24 23.55
CA ASN A 309 5.95 0.21 23.45
C ASN A 309 7.25 0.90 23.02
N GLU A 310 7.16 2.19 22.74
CA GLU A 310 8.25 3.02 22.25
C GLU A 310 9.42 3.16 23.24
N GLU A 311 9.20 2.95 24.54
CA GLU A 311 10.25 3.08 25.57
C GLU A 311 11.18 1.85 25.56
N GLU A 312 10.66 0.66 25.22
CA GLU A 312 11.43 -0.59 25.22
C GLU A 312 12.51 -0.66 24.12
N ILE A 313 12.48 0.25 23.13
CA ILE A 313 13.49 0.35 22.08
C ILE A 313 14.78 1.04 22.58
N SER A 314 14.82 1.55 23.82
CA SER A 314 16.00 2.20 24.45
C SER A 314 17.17 1.27 24.78
N CYS A 315 17.25 0.15 24.10
CA CYS A 315 18.06 -1.02 24.41
C CYS A 315 19.51 -0.95 23.89
N PHE A 316 19.90 0.18 23.30
CA PHE A 316 21.19 0.38 22.64
C PHE A 316 21.98 1.46 23.36
N GLU A 317 23.28 1.19 23.54
CA GLU A 317 24.21 2.10 24.21
C GLU A 317 24.77 3.19 23.27
N GLY A 318 24.57 3.03 21.96
CA GLY A 318 25.05 3.99 20.96
C GLY A 318 24.35 5.34 21.10
N ARG A 319 25.12 6.41 20.98
CA ARG A 319 24.58 7.75 20.77
C ARG A 319 24.42 7.97 19.27
N ASN A 320 23.58 8.91 18.88
CA ASN A 320 23.40 9.26 17.48
C ASN A 320 23.03 8.08 16.54
N LEU A 321 21.82 7.56 16.70
CA LEU A 321 21.33 6.37 16.01
C LEU A 321 20.74 6.70 14.62
N PHE A 322 20.98 5.82 13.66
CA PHE A 322 20.20 5.71 12.43
C PHE A 322 19.23 4.56 12.58
N LEU A 323 17.94 4.85 12.69
CA LEU A 323 16.90 3.83 12.79
C LEU A 323 16.40 3.45 11.40
N THR A 324 16.35 2.16 11.12
CA THR A 324 15.71 1.62 9.92
C THR A 324 14.75 0.49 10.27
N GLY A 325 13.69 0.34 9.49
CA GLY A 325 12.73 -0.74 9.67
C GLY A 325 12.03 -1.08 8.37
N LEU A 326 12.27 -2.27 7.85
CA LEU A 326 11.71 -2.75 6.58
C LEU A 326 10.57 -3.74 6.83
N HIS A 327 9.36 -3.42 6.37
CA HIS A 327 8.12 -4.21 6.58
C HIS A 327 7.71 -4.29 8.05
N THR A 328 7.74 -3.17 8.75
CA THR A 328 7.26 -3.08 10.13
C THR A 328 5.73 -3.15 10.13
N CYS A 329 5.19 -4.24 10.67
CA CYS A 329 3.79 -4.59 10.52
C CYS A 329 2.89 -3.86 11.53
N GLY A 330 1.77 -3.29 11.06
CA GLY A 330 0.71 -2.78 11.93
C GLY A 330 1.20 -1.73 12.91
N ASP A 331 0.82 -1.84 14.18
CA ASP A 331 1.17 -0.86 15.22
C ASP A 331 2.67 -0.74 15.49
N PHE A 332 3.46 -1.75 15.13
CA PHE A 332 4.91 -1.66 15.28
C PHE A 332 5.53 -0.54 14.44
N SER A 333 4.94 -0.25 13.27
CA SER A 333 5.27 0.92 12.45
C SER A 333 5.04 2.22 13.24
N ALA A 334 3.93 2.33 13.97
CA ALA A 334 3.62 3.48 14.82
C ALA A 334 4.62 3.61 15.98
N THR A 335 4.92 2.50 16.65
CA THR A 335 5.85 2.43 17.78
C THR A 335 7.24 2.93 17.41
N ILE A 336 7.76 2.57 16.23
CA ILE A 336 9.08 3.03 15.77
C ILE A 336 9.08 4.55 15.52
N VAL A 337 8.01 5.08 14.92
CA VAL A 337 7.88 6.53 14.69
C VAL A 337 7.78 7.29 16.02
N LYS A 338 7.01 6.78 16.99
CA LYS A 338 6.93 7.35 18.36
C LYS A 338 8.27 7.27 19.07
N HIS A 339 8.99 6.16 18.95
CA HIS A 339 10.33 6.01 19.52
C HIS A 339 11.31 7.02 18.93
N PHE A 340 11.29 7.22 17.60
CA PHE A 340 12.13 8.23 16.97
C PHE A 340 11.89 9.62 17.58
N VAL A 341 10.63 9.99 17.84
CA VAL A 341 10.28 11.25 18.51
C VAL A 341 10.76 11.29 19.96
N ALA A 342 10.53 10.22 20.73
CA ALA A 342 10.85 10.17 22.17
C ALA A 342 12.36 10.07 22.46
N ASN A 343 13.13 9.45 21.57
CA ASN A 343 14.55 9.20 21.77
C ASN A 343 15.41 10.26 21.07
N SER A 344 15.98 11.21 21.83
CA SER A 344 16.84 12.28 21.30
C SER A 344 18.12 11.79 20.61
N ASP A 345 18.58 10.58 20.91
CA ASP A 345 19.74 9.99 20.27
C ASP A 345 19.41 9.47 18.87
N ALA A 346 18.16 9.21 18.53
CA ALA A 346 17.78 8.82 17.17
C ALA A 346 17.86 10.03 16.22
N LYS A 347 18.89 10.10 15.37
CA LYS A 347 19.10 11.27 14.51
C LYS A 347 18.48 11.13 13.14
N ILE A 348 18.43 9.92 12.60
CA ILE A 348 17.88 9.62 11.28
C ILE A 348 16.90 8.45 11.39
N LEU A 349 15.79 8.54 10.67
CA LEU A 349 14.79 7.49 10.49
C LEU A 349 14.60 7.22 9.01
N LEU A 350 14.73 5.96 8.59
CA LEU A 350 14.36 5.45 7.27
C LEU A 350 13.42 4.25 7.45
N HIS A 351 12.13 4.45 7.20
CA HIS A 351 11.11 3.53 7.69
C HIS A 351 10.10 3.12 6.63
N PHE A 352 9.70 1.84 6.65
CA PHE A 352 8.75 1.22 5.72
C PHE A 352 7.68 0.43 6.50
N GLY A 353 6.53 1.06 6.72
CA GLY A 353 5.38 0.39 7.33
C GLY A 353 4.70 -0.59 6.36
N CYS A 354 4.11 -1.65 6.89
CA CYS A 354 3.30 -2.58 6.10
C CYS A 354 2.15 -3.19 6.92
N CYS A 355 1.31 -4.01 6.29
CA CYS A 355 0.19 -4.72 6.93
C CYS A 355 -0.76 -3.77 7.70
N TYR A 356 -1.27 -2.73 7.05
CA TYR A 356 -2.14 -1.71 7.66
C TYR A 356 -3.39 -2.29 8.33
N HIS A 357 -3.92 -3.44 7.88
CA HIS A 357 -5.03 -4.14 8.55
C HIS A 357 -4.73 -4.56 9.99
N LYS A 358 -3.45 -4.59 10.39
CA LYS A 358 -3.02 -4.88 11.76
C LYS A 358 -2.86 -3.63 12.63
N LEU A 359 -3.16 -2.44 12.12
CA LEU A 359 -3.15 -1.22 12.93
C LEU A 359 -4.24 -1.31 14.03
N ASN A 360 -4.15 -0.49 15.08
CA ASN A 360 -5.12 -0.42 16.18
C ASN A 360 -5.49 -1.81 16.73
N GLY A 361 -4.49 -2.68 16.85
CA GLY A 361 -4.65 -4.05 17.28
C GLY A 361 -5.31 -5.03 16.32
N GLY A 362 -5.79 -4.57 15.15
CA GLY A 362 -6.64 -5.38 14.26
C GLY A 362 -7.92 -5.90 14.94
N LYS A 363 -8.27 -5.36 16.12
CA LYS A 363 -9.35 -5.84 17.00
C LYS A 363 -10.75 -5.51 16.46
N ASP A 364 -10.83 -4.49 15.61
CA ASP A 364 -12.03 -4.11 14.85
C ASP A 364 -12.27 -5.03 13.63
N LYS A 365 -11.48 -6.08 13.45
CA LYS A 365 -11.96 -7.25 12.70
C LYS A 365 -13.06 -7.89 13.56
N ILE A 366 -14.28 -7.37 13.41
CA ILE A 366 -15.49 -7.76 14.17
C ILE A 366 -15.81 -9.27 14.04
N PHE A 367 -15.09 -10.01 13.20
CA PHE A 367 -15.31 -11.43 12.91
C PHE A 367 -14.05 -12.26 13.23
N LYS A 368 -13.95 -12.60 14.51
CA LYS A 368 -13.15 -13.59 15.28
C LYS A 368 -11.83 -14.21 14.76
N ASP A 369 -11.66 -14.58 13.50
CA ASP A 369 -10.60 -15.53 13.17
C ASP A 369 -9.40 -14.87 12.47
N VAL A 370 -8.34 -14.56 13.24
CA VAL A 370 -6.91 -14.79 12.92
C VAL A 370 -6.04 -14.77 14.20
N TYR A 371 -6.44 -14.10 15.29
CA TYR A 371 -5.57 -13.86 16.45
C TYR A 371 -5.91 -14.64 17.73
N GLU A 372 -6.93 -15.51 17.73
CA GLU A 372 -7.33 -16.27 18.94
C GLU A 372 -6.24 -17.22 19.49
N ASN A 373 -5.11 -17.41 18.79
CA ASN A 373 -3.95 -18.16 19.30
C ASN A 373 -2.72 -17.30 19.64
N SER A 374 -2.84 -15.97 19.76
CA SER A 374 -1.75 -15.15 20.30
C SER A 374 -2.13 -14.47 21.60
N GLU A 375 -1.96 -15.21 22.71
CA GLU A 375 -1.69 -14.64 24.05
C GLU A 375 -0.54 -13.59 24.04
N LYS A 376 0.18 -13.46 22.92
CA LYS A 376 1.33 -12.56 22.71
C LYS A 376 0.98 -11.16 22.20
N TYR A 377 -0.21 -10.92 21.64
CA TYR A 377 -0.53 -9.60 21.07
C TYR A 377 -1.18 -8.70 22.12
N GLN A 378 -0.36 -7.85 22.75
CA GLN A 378 -0.85 -6.77 23.61
C GLN A 378 -0.95 -5.48 22.78
N GLU A 379 -2.06 -4.76 22.97
CA GLU A 379 -2.32 -3.49 22.29
C GLU A 379 -1.26 -2.46 22.69
N THR A 380 -0.45 -2.05 21.73
CA THR A 380 0.54 -1.00 21.89
C THR A 380 -0.15 0.29 21.41
N SER A 381 -0.13 1.35 22.20
CA SER A 381 -0.69 2.71 21.94
C SER A 381 -1.20 3.02 20.50
N GLN A 382 -2.38 3.65 20.36
CA GLN A 382 -3.07 3.98 19.10
C GLN A 382 -2.18 3.95 17.83
N GLY A 383 -2.47 3.01 16.94
CA GLY A 383 -1.78 2.79 15.68
C GLY A 383 -2.01 3.88 14.66
N PHE A 384 -3.27 4.24 14.41
CA PHE A 384 -3.70 5.33 13.53
C PHE A 384 -5.00 5.96 14.07
N PRO A 385 -5.19 7.28 13.92
CA PRO A 385 -4.20 8.29 13.52
C PRO A 385 -3.16 8.56 14.63
N LEU A 386 -2.00 9.11 14.27
CA LEU A 386 -1.04 9.69 15.19
C LEU A 386 -1.09 11.21 15.24
N SER A 387 -1.31 11.85 14.09
CA SER A 387 -1.30 13.29 13.96
C SER A 387 -2.56 13.92 14.54
N LYS A 388 -2.44 15.17 15.00
CA LYS A 388 -3.60 15.99 15.38
C LYS A 388 -4.46 16.32 14.18
N LEU A 389 -3.84 16.55 13.02
CA LEU A 389 -4.53 16.85 11.76
C LEU A 389 -5.56 15.77 11.40
N PHE A 390 -5.18 14.49 11.41
CA PHE A 390 -6.10 13.40 11.04
C PHE A 390 -6.83 12.77 12.22
N SER A 391 -6.80 13.39 13.41
CA SER A 391 -7.32 12.83 14.67
C SER A 391 -8.80 12.41 14.62
N LYS A 392 -9.60 13.01 13.73
CA LYS A 392 -11.03 12.71 13.56
C LYS A 392 -11.31 11.57 12.56
N LEU A 393 -10.32 11.22 11.75
CA LEU A 393 -10.48 10.18 10.73
C LEU A 393 -10.37 8.79 11.33
N LYS A 394 -11.17 7.88 10.80
CA LYS A 394 -11.17 6.46 11.14
C LYS A 394 -11.07 5.64 9.86
N LEU A 395 -10.41 4.50 9.96
CA LEU A 395 -10.30 3.54 8.87
C LEU A 395 -10.79 2.19 9.36
N SER A 396 -11.74 1.60 8.64
CA SER A 396 -12.22 0.24 8.95
C SER A 396 -11.11 -0.79 8.72
N TYR A 397 -11.30 -1.99 9.25
CA TYR A 397 -10.47 -3.14 8.89
C TYR A 397 -10.42 -3.37 7.37
N ALA A 398 -11.57 -3.35 6.68
CA ALA A 398 -11.66 -3.60 5.24
C ALA A 398 -10.89 -2.56 4.42
N ALA A 399 -10.96 -1.28 4.80
CA ALA A 399 -10.21 -0.20 4.15
C ALA A 399 -8.70 -0.39 4.33
N ARG A 400 -8.25 -0.71 5.55
CA ARG A 400 -6.83 -0.97 5.85
C ARG A 400 -6.32 -2.25 5.20
N GLU A 401 -7.18 -3.23 5.03
CA GLU A 401 -6.86 -4.47 4.32
C GLU A 401 -6.69 -4.23 2.83
N ILE A 402 -7.61 -3.51 2.17
CA ILE A 402 -7.46 -3.23 0.74
C ILE A 402 -6.23 -2.37 0.45
N ALA A 403 -5.88 -1.46 1.36
CA ALA A 403 -4.65 -0.67 1.31
C ALA A 403 -3.38 -1.54 1.30
N CYS A 404 -3.45 -2.82 1.68
CA CYS A 404 -2.32 -3.76 1.58
C CYS A 404 -2.18 -4.45 0.23
N PHE A 405 -3.12 -4.28 -0.71
CA PHE A 405 -3.03 -4.82 -2.07
C PHE A 405 -2.44 -3.81 -3.06
N GLY A 406 -1.68 -4.30 -4.05
CA GLY A 406 -1.10 -3.50 -5.13
C GLY A 406 -1.84 -3.70 -6.45
N HIS A 407 -2.05 -2.63 -7.21
CA HIS A 407 -2.76 -2.67 -8.50
C HIS A 407 -2.00 -3.48 -9.52
N GLU A 408 -0.68 -3.28 -9.57
CA GLU A 408 0.16 -3.78 -10.63
C GLU A 408 0.31 -5.31 -10.53
N GLN A 409 0.43 -5.84 -9.30
CA GLN A 409 0.44 -7.28 -9.05
C GLN A 409 -0.90 -7.93 -9.38
N PHE A 410 -2.01 -7.24 -9.13
CA PHE A 410 -3.33 -7.73 -9.50
C PHE A 410 -3.47 -7.84 -11.01
N ILE A 411 -3.15 -6.77 -11.75
CA ILE A 411 -3.17 -6.77 -13.22
C ILE A 411 -2.22 -7.83 -13.81
N GLN A 412 -1.01 -7.97 -13.27
CA GLN A 412 -0.07 -8.99 -13.70
C GLN A 412 -0.66 -10.39 -13.52
N LYS A 413 -1.21 -10.68 -12.33
CA LYS A 413 -1.82 -11.98 -12.05
C LYS A 413 -2.97 -12.28 -13.01
N LEU A 414 -3.81 -11.30 -13.31
CA LEU A 414 -4.90 -11.45 -14.28
C LEU A 414 -4.37 -11.72 -15.71
N THR A 415 -3.32 -11.00 -16.11
CA THR A 415 -2.74 -11.11 -17.45
C THR A 415 -1.99 -12.44 -17.65
N GLU A 416 -1.25 -12.90 -16.64
CA GLU A 416 -0.50 -14.17 -16.68
C GLU A 416 -1.37 -15.41 -16.52
N SER A 417 -2.62 -15.23 -16.05
CA SER A 417 -3.54 -16.33 -15.72
C SER A 417 -4.86 -16.25 -16.49
N LEU A 418 -4.82 -15.75 -17.74
CA LEU A 418 -6.01 -15.59 -18.60
C LEU A 418 -6.77 -16.91 -18.83
N ASP A 419 -6.05 -18.02 -18.93
CA ASP A 419 -6.59 -19.38 -19.07
C ASP A 419 -7.24 -19.90 -17.78
N LYS A 420 -6.90 -19.32 -16.64
CA LYS A 420 -7.35 -19.76 -15.31
C LYS A 420 -8.52 -18.93 -14.79
N LYS A 421 -9.31 -19.52 -13.90
CA LYS A 421 -10.45 -18.90 -13.21
C LYS A 421 -10.00 -18.06 -11.99
N VAL A 422 -8.86 -17.37 -12.07
CA VAL A 422 -8.31 -16.56 -10.96
C VAL A 422 -9.33 -15.53 -10.45
N MET A 423 -10.11 -14.96 -11.37
CA MET A 423 -11.13 -13.94 -11.06
C MET A 423 -12.34 -14.51 -10.32
N PHE A 424 -12.64 -15.79 -10.52
CA PHE A 424 -13.80 -16.45 -9.93
C PHE A 424 -13.57 -16.89 -8.49
N VAL A 425 -12.32 -16.99 -8.01
CA VAL A 425 -12.06 -17.41 -6.62
C VAL A 425 -12.69 -16.45 -5.62
N ASN A 426 -12.70 -15.15 -5.90
CA ASN A 426 -13.39 -14.17 -5.06
C ASN A 426 -14.92 -14.38 -5.09
N SER A 427 -15.48 -14.66 -6.27
CA SER A 427 -16.90 -15.03 -6.41
C SER A 427 -17.22 -16.30 -5.64
N TYR A 428 -16.38 -17.33 -5.72
CA TYR A 428 -16.58 -18.59 -4.99
C TYR A 428 -16.61 -18.37 -3.49
N ARG A 429 -15.71 -17.54 -2.96
CA ARG A 429 -15.70 -17.20 -1.54
C ARG A 429 -16.95 -16.42 -1.11
N ALA A 430 -17.41 -15.48 -1.93
CA ALA A 430 -18.62 -14.71 -1.65
C ALA A 430 -19.91 -15.55 -1.76
N ILE A 431 -19.99 -16.47 -2.72
CA ILE A 431 -21.11 -17.42 -2.85
C ILE A 431 -21.10 -18.39 -1.67
N PHE A 432 -19.93 -18.89 -1.29
CA PHE A 432 -19.78 -19.75 -0.13
C PHE A 432 -20.26 -19.03 1.15
N GLU A 433 -19.85 -17.78 1.35
CA GLU A 433 -20.31 -16.93 2.46
C GLU A 433 -21.84 -16.83 2.46
N TRP A 434 -22.45 -16.54 1.30
CA TRP A 434 -23.91 -16.46 1.18
C TRP A 434 -24.62 -17.78 1.50
N ILE A 435 -24.04 -18.92 1.13
CA ILE A 435 -24.60 -20.25 1.45
C ILE A 435 -24.42 -20.57 2.93
N ILE A 436 -23.24 -20.36 3.51
CA ILE A 436 -22.95 -20.75 4.89
C ILE A 436 -23.77 -19.94 5.90
N LEU A 437 -24.20 -18.74 5.52
CA LEU A 437 -25.16 -17.92 6.28
C LEU A 437 -26.63 -18.29 6.02
N ASP A 438 -26.89 -19.43 5.40
CA ASP A 438 -28.20 -19.98 5.03
C ASP A 438 -29.02 -19.13 4.05
N CYS A 439 -28.33 -18.52 3.08
CA CYS A 439 -28.92 -17.72 2.00
C CYS A 439 -29.77 -16.54 2.51
N PRO A 440 -29.22 -15.66 3.36
CA PRO A 440 -30.01 -14.63 4.02
C PRO A 440 -30.46 -13.55 3.04
N GLU A 441 -31.63 -12.98 3.29
CA GLU A 441 -32.12 -11.77 2.60
C GLU A 441 -31.62 -10.49 3.29
N ASN A 442 -31.35 -10.53 4.60
CA ASN A 442 -30.79 -9.41 5.37
C ASN A 442 -29.66 -9.88 6.33
N PRO A 443 -28.38 -9.51 6.09
CA PRO A 443 -27.26 -9.90 6.94
C PRO A 443 -27.18 -9.21 8.29
N ALA A 444 -27.85 -8.07 8.48
CA ALA A 444 -27.82 -7.34 9.76
C ALA A 444 -28.47 -8.15 10.91
N GLU A 445 -29.19 -9.22 10.58
CA GLU A 445 -29.94 -10.07 11.50
C GLU A 445 -29.30 -11.46 11.68
N VAL A 446 -28.18 -11.75 11.00
CA VAL A 446 -27.54 -13.07 11.01
C VAL A 446 -26.26 -13.03 11.85
N GLU A 447 -26.39 -13.42 13.12
CA GLU A 447 -25.24 -13.76 13.97
C GLU A 447 -24.84 -15.22 13.74
N ASP A 448 -23.84 -15.44 12.89
CA ASP A 448 -23.31 -16.77 12.59
C ASP A 448 -21.81 -16.88 12.90
N PRO A 449 -21.37 -17.91 13.64
CA PRO A 449 -19.95 -18.08 13.97
C PRO A 449 -19.05 -18.35 12.76
N TYR A 450 -19.63 -18.71 11.60
CA TYR A 450 -18.89 -18.93 10.37
C TYR A 450 -18.80 -17.70 9.46
N ARG A 451 -19.48 -16.59 9.81
CA ARG A 451 -19.40 -15.35 9.02
C ARG A 451 -17.96 -14.85 8.93
N HIS A 452 -17.50 -14.60 7.70
CA HIS A 452 -16.16 -14.15 7.34
C HIS A 452 -15.02 -15.04 7.85
N LYS A 453 -15.34 -16.29 8.19
CA LYS A 453 -14.33 -17.25 8.65
C LYS A 453 -13.38 -17.57 7.50
N GLY A 454 -12.09 -17.46 7.79
CA GLY A 454 -11.05 -17.59 6.78
C GLY A 454 -11.04 -18.96 6.12
N LEU A 455 -11.13 -19.00 4.79
CA LEU A 455 -10.93 -20.21 4.00
C LEU A 455 -9.45 -20.40 3.64
N ARG A 456 -9.01 -21.67 3.64
CA ARG A 456 -7.64 -22.04 3.30
C ARG A 456 -7.29 -21.65 1.86
N GLY A 457 -6.07 -21.15 1.66
CA GLY A 457 -5.46 -21.02 0.34
C GLY A 457 -4.76 -22.31 -0.08
N PHE A 458 -4.90 -22.73 -1.33
CA PHE A 458 -4.23 -23.91 -1.89
C PHE A 458 -3.86 -23.69 -3.36
N ARG A 459 -2.91 -24.48 -3.88
CA ARG A 459 -2.45 -24.38 -5.27
C ARG A 459 -3.48 -25.01 -6.21
N GLY A 460 -3.70 -24.40 -7.37
CA GLY A 460 -4.61 -24.91 -8.39
C GLY A 460 -6.09 -24.58 -8.12
N ALA A 461 -6.39 -23.75 -7.12
CA ALA A 461 -7.74 -23.25 -6.86
C ALA A 461 -8.35 -22.60 -8.10
N GLU A 462 -7.53 -21.92 -8.90
CA GLU A 462 -7.93 -21.24 -10.11
C GLU A 462 -8.25 -22.16 -11.30
N SER A 463 -8.08 -23.47 -11.16
CA SER A 463 -8.42 -24.46 -12.19
C SER A 463 -9.66 -25.29 -11.83
N MET A 464 -10.29 -25.02 -10.68
CA MET A 464 -11.43 -25.78 -10.18
C MET A 464 -12.77 -25.10 -10.49
N ASP A 465 -13.83 -25.91 -10.52
CA ASP A 465 -15.20 -25.43 -10.35
C ASP A 465 -15.49 -25.10 -8.88
N PHE A 466 -16.61 -24.43 -8.62
CA PHE A 466 -17.00 -23.99 -7.28
C PHE A 466 -17.10 -25.14 -6.27
N TRP A 467 -17.66 -26.28 -6.69
CA TRP A 467 -17.92 -27.42 -5.80
C TRP A 467 -16.62 -28.07 -5.36
N LYS A 468 -15.69 -28.33 -6.30
CA LYS A 468 -14.36 -28.86 -5.97
C LYS A 468 -13.55 -27.87 -5.15
N TYR A 469 -13.61 -26.58 -5.50
CA TYR A 469 -12.96 -25.53 -4.73
C TYR A 469 -13.43 -25.54 -3.26
N THR A 470 -14.74 -25.62 -3.04
CA THR A 470 -15.35 -25.56 -1.70
C THR A 470 -14.93 -26.76 -0.85
N VAL A 471 -14.96 -27.98 -1.40
CA VAL A 471 -14.51 -29.18 -0.69
C VAL A 471 -13.05 -29.05 -0.24
N GLU A 472 -12.18 -28.56 -1.13
CA GLU A 472 -10.75 -28.36 -0.81
C GLU A 472 -10.52 -27.22 0.18
N ALA A 473 -11.28 -26.13 0.08
CA ALA A 473 -11.21 -25.00 0.99
C ALA A 473 -11.62 -25.35 2.42
N LEU A 474 -12.54 -26.31 2.57
CA LEU A 474 -13.10 -26.78 3.85
C LEU A 474 -12.41 -28.02 4.42
N ARG A 475 -11.33 -28.52 3.80
CA ARG A 475 -10.65 -29.76 4.21
C ARG A 475 -10.32 -29.82 5.70
N ASP A 476 -9.88 -28.69 6.26
CA ASP A 476 -9.46 -28.58 7.66
C ASP A 476 -10.56 -27.95 8.55
N GLN A 477 -11.81 -27.86 8.06
CA GLN A 477 -12.96 -27.25 8.75
C GLN A 477 -14.20 -28.19 8.68
N PRO A 478 -14.17 -29.33 9.40
CA PRO A 478 -15.21 -30.37 9.27
C PRO A 478 -16.61 -29.88 9.68
N GLU A 479 -16.72 -29.06 10.72
CA GLU A 479 -18.01 -28.54 11.20
C GLU A 479 -18.68 -27.61 10.17
N MET A 480 -17.89 -26.74 9.54
CA MET A 480 -18.35 -25.85 8.48
C MET A 480 -18.73 -26.64 7.22
N LYS A 481 -17.95 -27.68 6.89
CA LYS A 481 -18.27 -28.61 5.81
C LYS A 481 -19.60 -29.31 6.05
N GLU A 482 -19.82 -29.85 7.25
CA GLU A 482 -21.08 -30.52 7.60
C GLU A 482 -22.27 -29.57 7.49
N LYS A 483 -22.13 -28.31 7.95
CA LYS A 483 -23.16 -27.28 7.79
C LYS A 483 -23.46 -27.01 6.32
N PHE A 484 -22.43 -26.79 5.51
CA PHE A 484 -22.57 -26.56 4.07
C PHE A 484 -23.30 -27.73 3.39
N ASP A 485 -22.87 -28.97 3.63
CA ASP A 485 -23.46 -30.17 3.05
C ASP A 485 -24.95 -30.28 3.42
N LYS A 486 -25.32 -30.06 4.70
CA LYS A 486 -26.71 -30.06 5.17
C LYS A 486 -27.59 -29.01 4.47
N ILE A 487 -27.05 -27.81 4.21
CA ILE A 487 -27.81 -26.75 3.51
C ILE A 487 -28.08 -27.17 2.06
N ILE A 488 -27.06 -27.69 1.37
CA ILE A 488 -27.18 -28.15 -0.03
C ILE A 488 -28.13 -29.35 -0.15
N GLU A 489 -28.09 -30.29 0.80
CA GLU A 489 -29.02 -31.44 0.84
C GLU A 489 -30.47 -30.99 1.05
N LYS A 490 -30.72 -30.03 1.96
CA LYS A 490 -32.06 -29.47 2.22
C LYS A 490 -32.58 -28.63 1.06
N ARG A 491 -31.69 -28.00 0.28
CA ARG A 491 -32.05 -27.07 -0.80
C ARG A 491 -31.33 -27.42 -2.12
N PRO A 492 -31.68 -28.53 -2.79
CA PRO A 492 -30.97 -29.00 -4.00
C PRO A 492 -30.97 -27.99 -5.16
N TYR A 493 -31.99 -27.12 -5.25
CA TYR A 493 -32.09 -26.07 -6.27
C TYR A 493 -30.93 -25.05 -6.20
N LEU A 494 -30.26 -24.93 -5.05
CA LEU A 494 -29.10 -24.06 -4.88
C LEU A 494 -27.96 -24.43 -5.84
N LYS A 495 -27.86 -25.70 -6.27
CA LYS A 495 -26.83 -26.09 -7.24
C LYS A 495 -26.93 -25.30 -8.53
N ASN A 496 -28.14 -25.22 -9.11
CA ASN A 496 -28.38 -24.47 -10.34
C ASN A 496 -28.25 -22.96 -10.11
N LYS A 497 -28.74 -22.46 -8.96
CA LYS A 497 -28.63 -21.04 -8.60
C LYS A 497 -27.16 -20.60 -8.46
N VAL A 498 -26.30 -21.43 -7.89
CA VAL A 498 -24.86 -21.16 -7.77
C VAL A 498 -24.20 -21.06 -9.14
N GLU A 499 -24.48 -21.99 -10.05
CA GLU A 499 -23.93 -21.92 -11.41
C GLU A 499 -24.40 -20.64 -12.13
N GLU A 500 -25.68 -20.27 -11.99
CA GLU A 500 -26.22 -19.01 -12.53
C GLU A 500 -25.53 -17.77 -11.94
N MET A 501 -25.32 -17.73 -10.62
CA MET A 501 -24.62 -16.64 -9.94
C MET A 501 -23.17 -16.52 -10.44
N ILE A 502 -22.48 -17.65 -10.62
CA ILE A 502 -21.12 -17.68 -11.15
C ILE A 502 -21.09 -17.11 -12.57
N GLU A 503 -22.02 -17.52 -13.42
CA GLU A 503 -22.09 -17.11 -14.82
C GLU A 503 -22.43 -15.62 -14.96
N LYS A 504 -23.44 -15.13 -14.23
CA LYS A 504 -23.98 -13.77 -14.42
C LYS A 504 -23.27 -12.70 -13.58
N GLU A 505 -22.79 -13.05 -12.40
CA GLU A 505 -22.37 -12.05 -11.39
C GLU A 505 -20.85 -12.00 -11.16
N SER A 506 -20.08 -13.00 -11.58
CA SER A 506 -18.63 -13.04 -11.30
C SER A 506 -17.85 -11.86 -11.86
N PHE A 507 -18.28 -11.31 -13.00
CA PHE A 507 -17.64 -10.12 -13.55
C PHE A 507 -17.97 -8.88 -12.73
N LYS A 508 -19.19 -8.75 -12.18
CA LYS A 508 -19.54 -7.67 -11.27
C LYS A 508 -18.73 -7.75 -9.97
N VAL A 509 -18.48 -8.95 -9.44
CA VAL A 509 -17.57 -9.18 -8.28
C VAL A 509 -16.17 -8.64 -8.60
N LEU A 510 -15.65 -8.94 -9.78
CA LEU A 510 -14.34 -8.47 -10.24
C LEU A 510 -14.30 -6.93 -10.41
N ILE A 511 -15.31 -6.34 -11.04
CA ILE A 511 -15.40 -4.89 -11.26
C ILE A 511 -15.49 -4.17 -9.91
N LEU A 512 -16.31 -4.66 -8.98
CA LEU A 512 -16.40 -4.06 -7.66
C LEU A 512 -15.05 -4.15 -6.92
N TYR A 513 -14.39 -5.32 -6.95
CA TYR A 513 -13.05 -5.46 -6.38
C TYR A 513 -12.05 -4.49 -7.02
N THR A 514 -12.19 -4.21 -8.31
CA THR A 514 -11.37 -3.22 -9.03
C THR A 514 -11.63 -1.80 -8.52
N PHE A 515 -12.87 -1.42 -8.19
CA PHE A 515 -13.15 -0.12 -7.53
C PHE A 515 -12.55 -0.04 -6.13
N ARG A 516 -12.58 -1.14 -5.37
CA ARG A 516 -11.89 -1.21 -4.07
C ARG A 516 -10.39 -0.98 -4.22
N LEU A 517 -9.78 -1.60 -5.24
CA LEU A 517 -8.38 -1.35 -5.55
C LEU A 517 -8.17 0.12 -5.93
N LEU A 518 -9.00 0.70 -6.80
CA LEU A 518 -8.88 2.11 -7.20
C LEU A 518 -8.78 3.05 -5.99
N ILE A 519 -9.57 2.86 -4.93
CA ILE A 519 -9.52 3.70 -3.72
C ILE A 519 -8.38 3.33 -2.74
N ALA A 520 -7.83 2.12 -2.82
CA ALA A 520 -6.81 1.62 -1.88
C ALA A 520 -5.57 2.53 -1.69
N PRO A 521 -5.00 3.17 -2.75
CA PRO A 521 -3.88 4.10 -2.60
C PRO A 521 -4.22 5.32 -1.74
N VAL A 522 -5.48 5.75 -1.71
CA VAL A 522 -5.91 6.87 -0.86
C VAL A 522 -5.80 6.49 0.61
N VAL A 523 -6.20 5.27 0.97
CA VAL A 523 -6.11 4.78 2.34
C VAL A 523 -4.65 4.61 2.78
N GLU A 524 -3.80 4.05 1.92
CA GLU A 524 -2.36 3.97 2.20
C GLU A 524 -1.73 5.36 2.34
N ALA A 525 -2.00 6.26 1.39
CA ALA A 525 -1.46 7.61 1.41
C ALA A 525 -1.89 8.36 2.68
N LEU A 526 -3.12 8.19 3.15
CA LEU A 526 -3.58 8.77 4.41
C LEU A 526 -2.76 8.26 5.60
N VAL A 527 -2.53 6.95 5.71
CA VAL A 527 -1.72 6.37 6.80
C VAL A 527 -0.29 6.92 6.77
N LEU A 528 0.30 7.06 5.58
CA LEU A 528 1.67 7.56 5.42
C LEU A 528 1.76 9.06 5.72
N ARG A 529 0.83 9.87 5.21
CA ARG A 529 0.73 11.30 5.47
C ARG A 529 0.46 11.59 6.94
N ASP A 530 -0.28 10.73 7.63
CA ASP A 530 -0.45 10.81 9.08
C ASP A 530 0.88 10.69 9.85
N ARG A 531 1.78 9.78 9.44
CA ARG A 531 3.11 9.69 10.07
C ARG A 531 3.98 10.89 9.78
N GLU A 532 3.98 11.33 8.53
CA GLU A 532 4.72 12.52 8.13
C GLU A 532 4.24 13.76 8.91
N GLN A 533 2.92 13.95 8.99
CA GLN A 533 2.33 15.08 9.71
C GLN A 533 2.61 14.98 11.21
N PHE A 534 2.49 13.79 11.80
CA PHE A 534 2.84 13.58 13.21
C PHE A 534 4.28 14.02 13.49
N LEU A 535 5.27 13.61 12.68
CA LEU A 535 6.66 14.02 12.85
C LEU A 535 6.86 15.54 12.72
N LYS A 536 6.18 16.18 11.76
CA LYS A 536 6.20 17.64 11.59
C LYS A 536 5.59 18.38 12.77
N GLU A 537 4.48 17.87 13.33
CA GLU A 537 3.85 18.41 14.55
C GLU A 537 4.77 18.33 15.77
N GLN A 538 5.70 17.37 15.81
CA GLN A 538 6.75 17.26 16.83
C GLN A 538 7.98 18.16 16.55
N GLY A 539 7.90 19.04 15.54
CA GLY A 539 8.95 19.99 15.19
C GLY A 539 10.05 19.42 14.28
N ILE A 540 9.92 18.17 13.83
CA ILE A 540 10.89 17.53 12.93
C ILE A 540 10.53 17.93 11.50
N LYS A 541 11.09 19.05 11.02
CA LYS A 541 10.75 19.62 9.71
C LYS A 541 11.31 18.83 8.53
N ASN A 542 12.44 18.16 8.73
CA ASN A 542 13.08 17.37 7.69
C ASN A 542 12.43 15.99 7.62
N THR A 543 11.19 15.93 7.16
CA THR A 543 10.43 14.69 7.01
C THR A 543 9.85 14.60 5.59
N PHE A 544 10.09 13.47 4.94
CA PHE A 544 9.78 13.25 3.54
C PHE A 544 9.20 11.86 3.31
N LEU A 545 8.29 11.77 2.35
CA LEU A 545 7.76 10.51 1.83
C LEU A 545 8.14 10.38 0.37
N PHE A 546 8.67 9.21 -0.02
CA PHE A 546 8.89 8.91 -1.43
C PHE A 546 8.83 7.40 -1.74
N PRO A 547 8.33 7.02 -2.91
CA PRO A 547 8.32 5.63 -3.39
C PRO A 547 9.74 5.19 -3.77
N LEU A 548 10.37 4.38 -2.93
CA LEU A 548 11.71 3.87 -3.18
C LEU A 548 11.70 2.61 -4.04
N PHE A 549 10.73 1.72 -3.85
CA PHE A 549 10.70 0.42 -4.53
C PHE A 549 9.83 0.44 -5.80
N ASP A 550 10.21 -0.38 -6.79
CA ASP A 550 9.29 -0.84 -7.83
C ASP A 550 8.06 -1.54 -7.22
N PRO A 551 6.83 -1.03 -7.42
CA PRO A 551 5.60 -1.59 -6.87
C PRO A 551 5.25 -2.98 -7.42
N MET A 552 5.76 -3.34 -8.61
CA MET A 552 5.63 -4.71 -9.14
C MET A 552 6.30 -5.73 -8.22
N LEU A 553 7.52 -5.41 -7.77
CA LEU A 553 8.33 -6.29 -6.91
C LEU A 553 7.96 -6.14 -5.44
N SER A 554 7.73 -4.90 -4.98
CA SER A 554 7.36 -4.59 -3.60
C SER A 554 6.28 -3.50 -3.55
N PRO A 555 5.00 -3.87 -3.42
CA PRO A 555 3.88 -2.92 -3.44
C PRO A 555 3.92 -1.89 -2.32
N ARG A 556 4.45 -2.27 -1.14
CA ARG A 556 4.70 -1.36 -0.03
C ARG A 556 6.02 -0.64 -0.30
N ASN A 557 5.99 0.28 -1.26
CA ASN A 557 7.19 0.86 -1.84
C ASN A 557 7.64 2.18 -1.20
N VAL A 558 6.88 2.71 -0.27
CA VAL A 558 7.09 4.05 0.28
C VAL A 558 8.08 4.04 1.44
N ALA A 559 9.10 4.88 1.34
CA ALA A 559 9.97 5.26 2.45
C ALA A 559 9.43 6.50 3.17
N LEU A 560 9.36 6.43 4.50
CA LEU A 560 9.31 7.60 5.39
C LEU A 560 10.75 7.91 5.83
N VAL A 561 11.26 9.05 5.42
CA VAL A 561 12.60 9.54 5.79
C VAL A 561 12.47 10.75 6.68
N SER A 562 13.16 10.74 7.82
CA SER A 562 13.19 11.87 8.72
C SER A 562 14.55 12.04 9.37
N TRP A 563 14.98 13.27 9.63
CA TRP A 563 16.17 13.51 10.45
C TRP A 563 16.06 14.78 11.29
N ARG A 564 16.85 14.84 12.36
CA ARG A 564 17.02 16.03 13.20
C ARG A 564 18.21 16.84 12.69
N ALA A 565 18.05 18.15 12.64
CA ALA A 565 19.13 19.09 12.31
C ALA A 565 20.01 19.37 13.54
#